data_AF-A0A644WXI9-F1
#
_entry.id   AF-A0A644WXI9-F1
#
_cell.length_a   1.000
_cell.length_b   1.000
_cell.length_c   1.000
_cell.angle_alpha   90.00
_cell.angle_beta   90.00
_cell.angle_gamma   90.00
#
_symmetry.space_group_name_H-M   'P 1'
#
loop_
_entity.id
_entity.type
_entity.pdbx_description
1 polymer ?
#
loop_
_entity_poly.entity_id
_entity_poly.type
_entity_poly.pdbx_seq_one_letter_code
_entity_poly.pdbx_strand_id
1 'polypeptide(L)'
;MWCAHCKKLSDSTLCSSCTAELKKLSFASLYTQRCTVCGQSILDRSYPCPCCEEALIAYGPYEGVLAFLVLRYKSGGELLLAPFLADLFLDLMQADGSSVLVPIPASKEGIRRRGFDQMLLIAYILSRKTGSPVVRLFSHHKGRRHALLSKKARLETKSLLVRTHVSKRSNMLLRQCKQMYVLDDIHTTGSTCSQAKTYLEGTYQARVKTIVLCKA
;
A
#
# COMPACT_ATOMS: atom_id res chain seq x y z
N MET A 1 -12.52 24.09 -7.39
CA MET A 1 -13.00 22.68 -7.24
C MET A 1 -13.58 22.49 -5.83
N TRP A 2 -14.04 21.30 -5.45
CA TRP A 2 -14.56 21.04 -4.11
C TRP A 2 -13.64 20.09 -3.34
N CYS A 3 -13.43 20.35 -2.05
CA CYS A 3 -12.70 19.46 -1.15
C CYS A 3 -13.37 18.07 -1.13
N ALA A 4 -12.59 17.02 -1.36
CA ALA A 4 -13.10 15.65 -1.42
C ALA A 4 -13.77 15.22 -0.11
N HIS A 5 -13.27 15.70 1.04
CA HIS A 5 -13.77 15.36 2.37
C HIS A 5 -14.95 16.23 2.83
N CYS A 6 -14.73 17.52 3.09
CA CYS A 6 -15.74 18.40 3.71
C CYS A 6 -16.63 19.17 2.72
N LYS A 7 -16.44 18.99 1.41
CA LYS A 7 -17.19 19.66 0.33
C LYS A 7 -17.17 21.19 0.35
N LYS A 8 -16.25 21.82 1.10
CA LYS A 8 -15.97 23.26 0.96
C LYS A 8 -15.20 23.55 -0.32
N LEU A 9 -15.28 24.79 -0.81
CA LEU A 9 -14.50 25.24 -1.98
C LEU A 9 -12.99 25.03 -1.72
N SER A 10 -12.28 24.54 -2.74
CA SER A 10 -10.85 24.22 -2.67
C SER A 10 -10.24 24.30 -4.07
N ASP A 11 -8.94 24.57 -4.16
CA ASP A 11 -8.16 24.51 -5.41
C ASP A 11 -7.37 23.21 -5.55
N SER A 12 -7.48 22.32 -4.57
CA SER A 12 -6.86 21.01 -4.56
C SER A 12 -7.82 19.94 -4.04
N THR A 13 -7.39 18.68 -4.09
CA THR A 13 -8.19 17.51 -3.64
C THR A 13 -8.74 17.68 -2.22
N LEU A 14 -7.98 18.30 -1.31
CA LEU A 14 -8.40 18.61 0.05
C LEU A 14 -8.17 20.09 0.35
N CYS A 15 -9.12 20.75 1.02
CA CYS A 15 -8.87 22.09 1.53
C CYS A 15 -7.80 22.07 2.63
N SER A 16 -7.20 23.23 2.92
CA SER A 16 -6.13 23.38 3.92
C SER A 16 -6.43 22.74 5.28
N SER A 17 -7.67 22.89 5.78
CA SER A 17 -8.12 22.27 7.03
C SER A 17 -8.08 20.74 6.97
N CYS A 18 -8.66 20.14 5.93
CA CYS A 18 -8.68 18.68 5.78
C CYS A 18 -7.29 18.12 5.50
N THR A 19 -6.43 18.87 4.80
CA THR A 19 -5.01 18.52 4.63
C THR A 19 -4.28 18.52 5.97
N ALA A 20 -4.53 19.51 6.83
CA ALA A 20 -3.94 19.55 8.17
C ALA A 20 -4.43 18.39 9.05
N GLU A 21 -5.72 18.06 9.00
CA GLU A 21 -6.27 16.88 9.68
C GLU A 21 -5.63 15.59 9.18
N LEU A 22 -5.50 15.41 7.86
CA LEU A 22 -4.83 14.23 7.29
C LEU A 22 -3.36 14.12 7.72
N LYS A 23 -2.64 15.25 7.79
CA LYS A 23 -1.24 15.27 8.26
C LYS A 23 -1.12 14.88 9.72
N LYS A 24 -2.08 15.27 10.58
CA LYS A 24 -2.12 14.87 11.99
C LYS A 24 -2.32 13.36 12.17
N LEU A 25 -2.95 12.69 11.21
CA LEU A 25 -3.09 11.22 11.22
C LEU A 25 -1.81 10.50 10.77
N SER A 26 -0.84 11.18 10.17
CA SER A 26 0.40 10.52 9.75
C SER A 26 1.16 10.02 10.98
N PHE A 27 1.66 8.79 10.96
CA PHE A 27 2.59 8.28 11.97
C PHE A 27 3.87 9.11 12.05
N ALA A 28 4.26 9.81 10.98
CA ALA A 28 5.35 10.78 11.03
C ALA A 28 5.06 11.99 11.94
N SER A 29 3.79 12.37 12.05
CA SER A 29 3.33 13.46 12.91
C SER A 29 2.93 12.97 14.30
N LEU A 30 2.29 11.79 14.40
CA LEU A 30 1.82 11.22 15.67
C LEU A 30 2.98 10.76 16.55
N TYR A 31 4.02 10.20 15.94
CA TYR A 31 5.16 9.68 16.68
C TYR A 31 6.32 10.65 16.56
N THR A 32 6.91 11.01 17.70
CA THR A 32 8.09 11.88 17.76
C THR A 32 9.39 11.07 17.69
N GLN A 33 9.36 9.82 18.13
CA GLN A 33 10.52 8.94 18.13
C GLN A 33 10.79 8.38 16.73
N ARG A 34 12.07 8.11 16.47
CA ARG A 34 12.56 7.54 15.20
C ARG A 34 13.41 6.33 15.50
N CYS A 35 13.29 5.30 14.67
CA CYS A 35 14.14 4.12 14.74
C CYS A 35 15.58 4.52 14.41
N THR A 36 16.53 4.12 15.26
CA THR A 36 17.96 4.39 15.06
C THR A 36 18.57 3.64 13.88
N VAL A 37 17.90 2.61 13.37
CA VAL A 37 18.37 1.77 12.25
C VAL A 37 17.84 2.29 10.91
N CYS A 38 16.53 2.50 10.79
CA CYS A 38 15.90 2.84 9.50
C CYS A 38 15.32 4.26 9.44
N GLY A 39 15.35 5.03 10.53
CA GLY A 39 14.82 6.39 10.59
C GLY A 39 13.29 6.49 10.56
N GLN A 40 12.55 5.39 10.49
CA GLN A 40 11.08 5.41 10.47
C GLN A 40 10.50 5.81 11.82
N SER A 41 9.32 6.42 11.77
CA SER A 41 8.56 6.83 12.94
C SER A 41 8.10 5.62 13.74
N ILE A 42 8.37 5.63 15.04
CA ILE A 42 8.02 4.55 15.96
C ILE A 42 7.35 5.12 17.20
N LEU A 43 6.39 4.39 17.75
CA LEU A 43 5.67 4.82 18.95
C LEU A 43 6.62 5.01 20.14
N ASP A 44 7.47 4.02 20.39
CA ASP A 44 8.46 4.01 21.46
C ASP A 44 9.69 3.22 21.00
N ARG A 45 10.88 3.60 21.48
CA ARG A 45 12.15 2.90 21.19
C ARG A 45 12.27 1.55 21.89
N SER A 46 11.46 1.32 22.91
CA SER A 46 11.42 0.08 23.70
C SER A 46 10.77 -1.07 22.93
N TYR A 47 9.97 -0.77 21.90
CA TYR A 47 9.36 -1.77 21.04
C TYR A 47 10.15 -1.93 19.74
N PRO A 48 10.16 -3.14 19.17
CA PRO A 48 10.72 -3.37 17.84
C PRO A 48 10.13 -2.42 16.79
N CYS A 49 10.99 -1.94 15.89
CA CYS A 49 10.53 -1.11 14.77
C CYS A 49 9.79 -1.98 13.74
N PRO A 50 8.52 -1.69 13.41
CA PRO A 50 7.76 -2.47 12.42
C PRO A 50 8.41 -2.49 11.04
N CYS A 51 9.11 -1.42 10.65
CA CYS A 51 9.86 -1.40 9.39
C CYS A 51 11.12 -2.27 9.42
N CYS A 52 11.78 -2.43 10.56
CA CYS A 52 12.98 -3.27 10.64
C CYS A 52 12.63 -4.76 10.80
N GLU A 53 11.59 -5.06 11.58
CA GLU A 53 11.21 -6.44 11.88
C GLU A 53 10.27 -7.00 10.80
N GLU A 54 9.17 -6.30 10.52
CA GLU A 54 8.14 -6.77 9.60
C GLU A 54 8.33 -6.22 8.18
N ALA A 55 9.25 -5.25 7.99
CA ALA A 55 9.37 -4.47 6.76
C ALA A 55 8.06 -3.77 6.36
N LEU A 56 7.27 -3.33 7.35
CA LEU A 56 6.01 -2.62 7.14
C LEU A 56 6.16 -1.13 7.43
N ILE A 57 5.70 -0.30 6.49
CA ILE A 57 5.55 1.15 6.65
C ILE A 57 4.11 1.51 6.34
N ALA A 58 3.50 2.32 7.21
CA ALA A 58 2.12 2.75 7.07
C ALA A 58 2.04 4.29 7.16
N TYR A 59 1.12 4.91 6.42
CA TYR A 59 0.92 6.35 6.54
C TYR A 59 0.32 6.70 7.90
N GLY A 60 -0.78 6.04 8.29
CA GLY A 60 -1.48 6.35 9.54
C GLY A 60 -2.56 5.31 9.93
N PRO A 61 -3.32 5.58 10.99
CA PRO A 61 -4.43 4.72 11.41
C PRO A 61 -5.62 4.80 10.43
N TYR A 62 -6.40 3.72 10.32
CA TYR A 62 -7.61 3.67 9.50
C TYR A 62 -8.78 4.46 10.13
N GLU A 63 -8.66 5.78 10.18
CA GLU A 63 -9.67 6.68 10.76
C GLU A 63 -9.74 8.03 10.04
N GLY A 64 -10.76 8.83 10.40
CA GLY A 64 -10.92 10.22 9.98
C GLY A 64 -10.84 10.43 8.46
N VAL A 65 -10.12 11.49 8.06
CA VAL A 65 -9.95 11.90 6.66
C VAL A 65 -9.30 10.78 5.83
N LEU A 66 -8.33 10.06 6.40
CA LEU A 66 -7.61 9.00 5.68
C LEU A 66 -8.54 7.83 5.34
N ALA A 67 -9.28 7.30 6.32
CA ALA A 67 -10.24 6.23 6.09
C ALA A 67 -11.33 6.65 5.09
N PHE A 68 -11.82 7.88 5.20
CA PHE A 68 -12.81 8.42 4.27
C PHE A 68 -12.31 8.40 2.82
N LEU A 69 -11.09 8.90 2.57
CA LEU A 69 -10.52 8.93 1.23
C LEU A 69 -10.26 7.54 0.66
N VAL A 70 -9.74 6.63 1.47
CA VAL A 70 -9.52 5.23 1.06
C VAL A 70 -10.84 4.56 0.72
N LEU A 71 -11.91 4.77 1.50
CA LEU A 71 -13.25 4.24 1.19
C LEU A 71 -13.84 4.80 -0.09
N ARG A 72 -13.77 6.12 -0.30
CA ARG A 72 -14.26 6.79 -1.52
C ARG A 72 -13.53 6.28 -2.76
N TYR A 73 -12.22 6.07 -2.65
CA TYR A 73 -11.42 5.49 -3.72
C TYR A 73 -11.75 4.01 -3.96
N LYS A 74 -11.65 3.17 -2.93
CA LYS A 74 -11.79 1.70 -3.01
C LYS A 74 -13.20 1.24 -3.31
N SER A 75 -14.18 1.81 -2.62
CA SER A 75 -15.58 1.39 -2.64
C SER A 75 -16.46 2.35 -3.45
N GLY A 76 -16.19 3.65 -3.37
CA GLY A 76 -16.89 4.67 -4.16
C GLY A 76 -16.46 4.75 -5.63
N GLY A 77 -15.30 4.15 -5.97
CA GLY A 77 -14.81 4.11 -7.36
C GLY A 77 -14.25 5.44 -7.87
N GLU A 78 -13.89 6.36 -6.97
CA GLU A 78 -13.42 7.71 -7.33
C GLU A 78 -11.97 7.72 -7.80
N LEU A 79 -11.76 7.38 -9.06
CA LEU A 79 -10.46 7.34 -9.74
C LEU A 79 -9.62 8.62 -9.58
N LEU A 80 -10.28 9.79 -9.50
CA LEU A 80 -9.62 11.09 -9.35
C LEU A 80 -8.86 11.23 -8.02
N LEU A 81 -9.12 10.36 -7.03
CA LEU A 81 -8.34 10.32 -5.80
C LEU A 81 -7.00 9.60 -5.95
N ALA A 82 -6.78 8.84 -7.04
CA ALA A 82 -5.58 8.02 -7.20
C ALA A 82 -4.27 8.82 -7.18
N PRO A 83 -4.14 9.99 -7.85
CA PRO A 83 -2.91 10.78 -7.78
C PRO A 83 -2.61 11.27 -6.36
N PHE A 84 -3.63 11.75 -5.66
CA PHE A 84 -3.50 12.22 -4.29
C PHE A 84 -3.07 11.09 -3.34
N LEU A 85 -3.69 9.91 -3.45
CA LEU A 85 -3.32 8.75 -2.64
C LEU A 85 -1.92 8.24 -2.99
N ALA A 86 -1.52 8.28 -4.27
CA ALA A 86 -0.17 7.93 -4.69
C ALA A 86 0.89 8.87 -4.09
N ASP A 87 0.60 10.16 -3.94
CA ASP A 87 1.52 11.08 -3.26
C ASP A 87 1.74 10.69 -1.78
N LEU A 88 0.70 10.22 -1.08
CA LEU A 88 0.86 9.69 0.28
C LEU A 88 1.77 8.45 0.34
N PHE A 89 1.74 7.58 -0.68
CA PHE A 89 2.68 6.46 -0.77
C PHE A 89 4.10 6.96 -1.01
N LEU A 90 4.27 7.95 -1.87
CA LEU A 90 5.58 8.50 -2.22
C LEU A 90 6.32 9.02 -0.99
N ASP A 91 5.60 9.68 -0.08
CA ASP A 91 6.15 10.18 1.19
C ASP A 91 6.70 9.07 2.12
N LEU A 92 6.26 7.82 1.92
CA LEU A 92 6.65 6.66 2.74
C LEU A 92 7.80 5.85 2.15
N MET A 93 8.16 6.09 0.88
CA MET A 93 9.12 5.26 0.16
C MET A 93 10.28 6.07 -0.38
N GLN A 94 11.47 5.47 -0.34
CA GLN A 94 12.64 5.98 -1.04
C GLN A 94 12.81 5.14 -2.30
N ALA A 95 11.85 5.29 -3.22
CA ALA A 95 11.79 4.52 -4.46
C ALA A 95 12.45 5.29 -5.62
N ASP A 96 13.20 4.56 -6.44
CA ASP A 96 13.93 5.07 -7.59
C ASP A 96 13.87 4.08 -8.76
N GLY A 97 14.58 4.38 -9.85
CA GLY A 97 14.66 3.47 -11.01
C GLY A 97 15.29 2.10 -10.72
N SER A 98 15.96 1.92 -9.57
CA SER A 98 16.53 0.64 -9.11
C SER A 98 15.54 -0.18 -8.27
N SER A 99 14.35 0.37 -7.99
CA SER A 99 13.29 -0.24 -7.20
C SER A 99 12.22 -0.87 -8.09
N VAL A 100 11.50 -1.89 -7.59
CA VAL A 100 10.35 -2.49 -8.29
C VAL A 100 9.09 -2.33 -7.45
N LEU A 101 8.00 -1.88 -8.06
CA LEU A 101 6.69 -1.75 -7.43
C LEU A 101 5.86 -3.02 -7.69
N VAL A 102 5.39 -3.66 -6.62
CA VAL A 102 4.59 -4.90 -6.68
C VAL A 102 3.22 -4.64 -6.03
N PRO A 103 2.19 -4.26 -6.81
CA PRO A 103 0.87 -4.00 -6.25
C PRO A 103 0.18 -5.30 -5.82
N ILE A 104 -0.44 -5.28 -4.64
CA ILE A 104 -1.39 -6.32 -4.22
C ILE A 104 -2.66 -6.16 -5.06
N PRO A 105 -3.05 -7.17 -5.85
CA PRO A 105 -4.14 -7.04 -6.81
C PRO A 105 -5.48 -6.92 -6.09
N ALA A 106 -6.40 -6.20 -6.71
CA ALA A 106 -7.79 -6.25 -6.32
C ALA A 106 -8.41 -7.65 -6.56
N SER A 107 -9.40 -8.03 -5.73
CA SER A 107 -10.21 -9.21 -6.02
C SER A 107 -11.02 -9.02 -7.31
N LYS A 108 -11.35 -10.11 -8.02
CA LYS A 108 -12.14 -10.04 -9.27
C LYS A 108 -13.50 -9.38 -9.07
N GLU A 109 -14.17 -9.68 -7.95
CA GLU A 109 -15.43 -9.01 -7.56
C GLU A 109 -15.21 -7.52 -7.34
N GLY A 110 -14.12 -7.14 -6.65
CA GLY A 110 -13.73 -5.75 -6.46
C GLY A 110 -13.52 -5.01 -7.78
N ILE A 111 -12.75 -5.59 -8.71
CA ILE A 111 -12.52 -5.02 -10.05
C ILE A 111 -13.84 -4.90 -10.81
N ARG A 112 -14.68 -5.94 -10.84
CA ARG A 112 -15.98 -5.88 -11.54
C ARG A 112 -16.90 -4.80 -10.99
N ARG A 113 -16.92 -4.63 -9.67
CA ARG A 113 -17.80 -3.65 -9.00
C ARG A 113 -17.42 -2.21 -9.31
N ARG A 114 -16.12 -1.88 -9.36
CA ARG A 114 -15.64 -0.49 -9.51
C ARG A 114 -15.01 -0.16 -10.86
N GLY A 115 -14.77 -1.14 -11.71
CA GLY A 115 -14.19 -0.98 -13.04
C GLY A 115 -12.66 -0.92 -13.11
N PHE A 116 -11.94 -0.93 -11.98
CA PHE A 116 -10.47 -0.84 -11.97
C PHE A 116 -9.80 -1.59 -10.79
N ASP A 117 -8.49 -1.81 -10.95
CA ASP A 117 -7.60 -2.29 -9.90
C ASP A 117 -6.90 -1.11 -9.21
N GLN A 118 -7.30 -0.88 -7.96
CA GLN A 118 -6.89 0.25 -7.12
C GLN A 118 -5.36 0.35 -6.96
N MET A 119 -4.69 -0.73 -6.58
CA MET A 119 -3.26 -0.69 -6.30
C MET A 119 -2.46 -0.67 -7.59
N LEU A 120 -3.00 -1.29 -8.65
CA LEU A 120 -2.36 -1.21 -9.96
C LEU A 120 -2.34 0.22 -10.50
N LEU A 121 -3.44 0.96 -10.36
CA LEU A 121 -3.51 2.37 -10.78
C LEU A 121 -2.52 3.24 -9.98
N ILE A 122 -2.51 3.10 -8.65
CA ILE A 122 -1.54 3.81 -7.80
C ILE A 122 -0.10 3.44 -8.17
N ALA A 123 0.20 2.16 -8.38
CA ALA A 123 1.53 1.70 -8.76
C ALA A 123 2.01 2.30 -10.08
N TYR A 124 1.12 2.46 -11.08
CA TYR A 124 1.49 3.13 -12.33
C TYR A 124 1.75 4.61 -12.16
N ILE A 125 0.98 5.32 -11.32
CA ILE A 125 1.24 6.73 -11.01
C ILE A 125 2.60 6.87 -10.33
N LEU A 126 2.87 6.03 -9.33
CA LEU A 126 4.17 5.99 -8.64
C LEU A 126 5.32 5.68 -9.61
N SER A 127 5.14 4.70 -10.49
CA SER A 127 6.13 4.34 -11.52
C SER A 127 6.52 5.53 -12.40
N ARG A 128 5.55 6.37 -12.78
CA ARG A 128 5.82 7.59 -13.54
C ARG A 128 6.57 8.64 -12.73
N LYS A 129 6.36 8.70 -11.41
CA LYS A 129 7.01 9.66 -10.50
C LYS A 129 8.42 9.22 -10.09
N THR A 130 8.66 7.93 -9.92
CA THR A 130 9.92 7.38 -9.37
C THR A 130 10.83 6.74 -10.44
N GLY A 131 10.30 6.46 -11.62
CA GLY A 131 10.99 5.66 -12.65
C GLY A 131 11.02 4.15 -12.34
N SER A 132 10.44 3.72 -11.22
CA SER A 132 10.42 2.31 -10.81
C SER A 132 9.45 1.50 -11.68
N PRO A 133 9.84 0.37 -12.30
CA PRO A 133 8.91 -0.47 -13.02
C PRO A 133 7.87 -1.14 -12.10
N VAL A 134 6.66 -1.37 -12.65
CA VAL A 134 5.58 -2.12 -11.99
C VAL A 134 5.61 -3.58 -12.43
N VAL A 135 5.60 -4.51 -11.48
CA VAL A 135 5.49 -5.95 -11.75
C VAL A 135 4.23 -6.54 -11.10
N ARG A 136 3.30 -6.98 -11.95
CA ARG A 136 2.07 -7.66 -11.55
C ARG A 136 2.34 -9.14 -11.32
N LEU A 137 2.73 -9.49 -10.10
CA LEU A 137 3.13 -10.85 -9.75
C LEU A 137 1.98 -11.70 -9.21
N PHE A 138 1.08 -11.09 -8.43
CA PHE A 138 0.05 -11.83 -7.70
C PHE A 138 -1.32 -11.76 -8.37
N SER A 139 -2.21 -12.66 -7.95
CA SER A 139 -3.64 -12.70 -8.25
C SER A 139 -4.37 -13.26 -7.03
N HIS A 140 -5.67 -12.93 -6.85
CA HIS A 140 -6.46 -13.55 -5.78
C HIS A 140 -7.00 -14.93 -6.17
N HIS A 141 -7.11 -15.82 -5.19
CA HIS A 141 -7.84 -17.08 -5.33
C HIS A 141 -9.29 -16.85 -5.82
N LYS A 142 -9.81 -17.75 -6.66
CA LYS A 142 -11.20 -17.68 -7.17
C LYS A 142 -12.28 -17.97 -6.09
N GLY A 143 -11.91 -18.29 -4.85
CA GLY A 143 -12.83 -18.87 -3.86
C GLY A 143 -12.97 -18.08 -2.56
N ARG A 144 -14.23 -17.70 -2.26
CA ARG A 144 -14.84 -17.24 -1.00
C ARG A 144 -14.41 -15.87 -0.44
N ARG A 145 -15.44 -15.10 -0.06
CA ARG A 145 -15.35 -13.79 0.60
C ARG A 145 -14.56 -13.89 1.91
N HIS A 146 -13.32 -13.43 1.92
CA HIS A 146 -12.53 -13.33 3.16
C HIS A 146 -13.04 -12.27 4.14
N ALA A 147 -13.94 -11.38 3.70
CA ALA A 147 -14.57 -10.36 4.54
C ALA A 147 -15.41 -10.97 5.69
N LEU A 148 -15.95 -12.17 5.53
CA LEU A 148 -16.75 -12.87 6.55
C LEU A 148 -15.91 -13.84 7.42
N LEU A 149 -14.61 -13.96 7.17
CA LEU A 149 -13.73 -14.83 7.96
C LEU A 149 -13.31 -14.14 9.24
N SER A 150 -13.21 -14.91 10.33
CA SER A 150 -12.61 -14.48 11.59
C SER A 150 -11.15 -14.08 11.39
N LYS A 151 -10.61 -13.27 12.32
CA LYS A 151 -9.19 -12.83 12.29
C LYS A 151 -8.23 -14.02 12.15
N LYS A 152 -8.50 -15.13 12.87
CA LYS A 152 -7.72 -16.37 12.80
C LYS A 152 -7.82 -17.05 11.43
N ALA A 153 -9.02 -17.18 10.88
CA ALA A 153 -9.22 -17.78 9.56
C ALA A 153 -8.60 -16.94 8.42
N ARG A 154 -8.49 -15.61 8.57
CA ARG A 154 -7.78 -14.74 7.61
C ARG A 154 -6.26 -14.89 7.66
N LEU A 155 -5.69 -15.29 8.79
CA LEU A 155 -4.25 -15.56 8.93
C LEU A 155 -3.86 -16.88 8.25
N GLU A 156 -4.71 -17.90 8.36
CA GLU A 156 -4.47 -19.24 7.83
C GLU A 156 -4.77 -19.38 6.32
N THR A 157 -5.52 -18.43 5.73
CA THR A 157 -5.91 -18.52 4.33
C THR A 157 -4.84 -17.93 3.39
N LYS A 158 -4.35 -18.75 2.45
CA LYS A 158 -3.54 -18.27 1.32
C LYS A 158 -4.43 -17.49 0.33
N SER A 159 -4.48 -16.17 0.46
CA SER A 159 -5.35 -15.31 -0.35
C SER A 159 -4.73 -14.94 -1.71
N LEU A 160 -3.39 -15.08 -1.83
CA LEU A 160 -2.63 -14.76 -3.02
C LEU A 160 -2.12 -16.01 -3.73
N LEU A 161 -2.19 -15.94 -5.06
CA LEU A 161 -1.58 -16.86 -6.01
C LEU A 161 -0.56 -16.09 -6.84
N VAL A 162 0.59 -16.70 -7.06
CA VAL A 162 1.54 -16.21 -8.07
C VAL A 162 0.94 -16.46 -9.44
N ARG A 163 0.99 -15.47 -10.31
CA ARG A 163 0.52 -15.60 -11.70
C ARG A 163 1.32 -16.68 -12.40
N THR A 164 0.62 -17.57 -13.10
CA THR A 164 1.22 -18.70 -13.84
C THR A 164 2.20 -18.25 -14.92
N HIS A 165 2.00 -17.05 -15.48
CA HIS A 165 2.88 -16.46 -16.48
C HIS A 165 3.44 -15.12 -15.99
N VAL A 166 4.67 -15.15 -15.50
CA VAL A 166 5.50 -13.97 -15.24
C VAL A 166 6.48 -13.83 -16.41
N SER A 167 6.50 -12.67 -17.07
CA SER A 167 7.35 -12.46 -18.24
C SER A 167 8.85 -12.58 -17.88
N LYS A 168 9.71 -12.95 -18.86
CA LYS A 168 11.17 -12.97 -18.68
C LYS A 168 11.69 -11.62 -18.19
N ARG A 169 11.16 -10.51 -18.75
CA ARG A 169 11.50 -9.14 -18.33
C ARG A 169 11.12 -8.89 -16.87
N SER A 170 9.92 -9.28 -16.44
CA SER A 170 9.49 -9.11 -15.06
C SER A 170 10.37 -9.91 -14.10
N ASN A 171 10.72 -11.15 -14.43
CA ASN A 171 11.65 -11.95 -13.63
C ASN A 171 13.05 -11.33 -13.53
N MET A 172 13.58 -10.81 -14.64
CA MET A 172 14.86 -10.11 -14.65
C MET A 172 14.83 -8.86 -13.75
N LEU A 173 13.80 -8.03 -13.87
CA LEU A 173 13.62 -6.84 -13.04
C LEU A 173 13.58 -7.21 -11.54
N LEU A 174 12.81 -8.24 -11.18
CA LEU A 174 12.71 -8.69 -9.79
C LEU A 174 14.04 -9.25 -9.26
N ARG A 175 14.85 -9.90 -10.09
CA ARG A 175 16.17 -10.43 -9.67
C ARG A 175 17.27 -9.37 -9.55
N GLN A 176 17.15 -8.27 -10.29
CA GLN A 176 18.19 -7.24 -10.37
C GLN A 176 17.90 -6.01 -9.53
N CYS A 177 16.66 -5.82 -9.07
CA CYS A 177 16.30 -4.66 -8.27
C CYS A 177 16.98 -4.66 -6.90
N LYS A 178 17.27 -3.47 -6.38
CA LYS A 178 17.82 -3.30 -5.03
C LYS A 178 16.75 -3.44 -3.94
N GLN A 179 15.51 -3.06 -4.27
CA GLN A 179 14.40 -3.00 -3.33
C GLN A 179 13.08 -3.27 -4.07
N MET A 180 12.25 -4.11 -3.48
CA MET A 180 10.85 -4.27 -3.88
C MET A 180 9.95 -3.56 -2.90
N TYR A 181 8.95 -2.84 -3.42
CA TYR A 181 7.89 -2.23 -2.63
C TYR A 181 6.57 -2.94 -2.93
N VAL A 182 6.07 -3.70 -1.96
CA VAL A 182 4.73 -4.28 -1.98
C VAL A 182 3.74 -3.20 -1.57
N LEU A 183 2.75 -2.94 -2.41
CA LEU A 183 1.79 -1.83 -2.20
C LEU A 183 0.38 -2.38 -1.92
N ASP A 184 -0.21 -1.97 -0.81
CA ASP A 184 -1.61 -2.27 -0.45
C ASP A 184 -2.29 -1.05 0.21
N ASP A 185 -3.61 -1.00 0.27
CA ASP A 185 -4.31 0.15 0.86
C ASP A 185 -4.44 0.05 2.39
N ILE A 186 -4.80 -1.12 2.92
CA ILE A 186 -5.13 -1.30 4.33
C ILE A 186 -4.47 -2.57 4.88
N HIS A 187 -3.58 -2.40 5.85
CA HIS A 187 -3.02 -3.49 6.64
C HIS A 187 -3.94 -3.82 7.82
N THR A 188 -4.76 -4.87 7.66
CA THR A 188 -5.61 -5.41 8.73
C THR A 188 -4.88 -6.49 9.52
N THR A 189 -4.87 -7.73 9.01
CA THR A 189 -4.15 -8.87 9.61
C THR A 189 -2.74 -9.02 9.07
N GLY A 190 -2.36 -8.26 8.04
CA GLY A 190 -1.07 -8.38 7.35
C GLY A 190 -0.87 -9.62 6.49
N SER A 191 -1.68 -10.67 6.66
CA SER A 191 -1.50 -11.98 6.01
C SER A 191 -1.25 -11.92 4.50
N THR A 192 -1.94 -11.02 3.78
CA THR A 192 -1.77 -10.85 2.33
C THR A 192 -0.39 -10.27 1.98
N CYS A 193 0.03 -9.21 2.68
CA CYS A 193 1.34 -8.60 2.48
C CYS A 193 2.48 -9.50 2.96
N SER A 194 2.29 -10.21 4.08
CA SER A 194 3.26 -11.18 4.59
C SER A 194 3.48 -12.32 3.61
N GLN A 195 2.41 -12.88 3.03
CA GLN A 195 2.52 -13.92 1.99
C GLN A 195 3.30 -13.43 0.76
N ALA A 196 3.01 -12.21 0.30
CA ALA A 196 3.72 -11.59 -0.82
C ALA A 196 5.21 -11.40 -0.49
N LYS A 197 5.52 -10.86 0.68
CA LYS A 197 6.89 -10.66 1.17
C LYS A 197 7.66 -11.97 1.22
N THR A 198 7.14 -12.98 1.91
CA THR A 198 7.80 -14.29 2.04
C THR A 198 8.07 -14.94 0.69
N TYR A 199 7.12 -14.86 -0.25
CA TYR A 199 7.33 -15.39 -1.61
C TYR A 199 8.45 -14.65 -2.34
N LEU A 200 8.44 -13.31 -2.28
CA LEU A 200 9.41 -12.46 -2.98
C LEU A 200 10.83 -12.66 -2.42
N GLU A 201 10.99 -12.64 -1.10
CA GLU A 201 12.29 -12.86 -0.43
C GLU A 201 12.82 -14.26 -0.72
N GLY A 202 11.98 -15.30 -0.63
CA GLY A 202 12.40 -16.68 -0.89
C GLY A 202 12.74 -16.96 -2.36
N THR A 203 12.05 -16.31 -3.31
CA THR A 203 12.22 -16.59 -4.75
C THR A 203 13.29 -15.73 -5.40
N TYR A 204 13.38 -14.46 -5.00
CA TYR A 204 14.21 -13.46 -5.66
C TYR A 204 15.37 -12.95 -4.80
N GLN A 205 15.44 -13.34 -3.52
CA GLN A 205 16.50 -12.94 -2.58
C GLN A 205 16.70 -11.42 -2.49
N ALA A 206 15.62 -10.66 -2.74
CA ALA A 206 15.63 -9.21 -2.74
C ALA A 206 15.10 -8.66 -1.42
N ARG A 207 15.51 -7.43 -1.07
CA ARG A 207 14.90 -6.70 0.04
C ARG A 207 13.48 -6.31 -0.32
N VAL A 208 12.53 -6.62 0.56
CA VAL A 208 11.11 -6.30 0.35
C VAL A 208 10.62 -5.40 1.48
N LYS A 209 9.91 -4.32 1.13
CA LYS A 209 9.18 -3.46 2.06
C LYS A 209 7.73 -3.42 1.65
N THR A 210 6.83 -3.55 2.61
CA THR A 210 5.40 -3.37 2.45
C THR A 210 5.06 -1.93 2.81
N ILE A 211 4.41 -1.22 1.90
CA ILE A 211 3.88 0.12 2.14
C ILE A 211 2.36 0.05 2.10
N VAL A 212 1.71 0.61 3.12
CA VAL A 212 0.26 0.76 3.17
C VAL A 212 -0.16 2.18 3.52
N LEU A 213 -1.36 2.58 3.13
CA LEU A 213 -1.92 3.84 3.62
C LEU A 213 -2.37 3.68 5.07
N CYS A 214 -3.13 2.63 5.36
CA CYS A 214 -3.82 2.52 6.64
C CYS A 214 -3.36 1.29 7.43
N LYS A 215 -3.13 1.47 8.72
CA LYS A 215 -3.05 0.38 9.70
C LYS A 215 -4.36 0.35 10.51
N ALA A 216 -5.01 -0.81 10.54
CA ALA A 216 -6.26 -1.00 11.28
C ALA A 216 -6.03 -1.33 12.75
#